data_AF-A0A6I5QZS1-F1
#
_entry.id   AF-A0A6I5QZS1-F1
#
_cell.length_a   1.000
_cell.length_b   1.000
_cell.length_c   1.000
_cell.angle_alpha   90.00
_cell.angle_beta   90.00
_cell.angle_gamma   90.00
#
_symmetry.space_group_name_H-M   'P 1'
#
loop_
_entity.id
_entity.type
_entity.pdbx_description
1 polymer ?
#
loop_
_entity_poly.entity_id
_entity_poly.type
_entity_poly.pdbx_seq_one_letter_code
_entity_poly.pdbx_strand_id
1 'polypeptide(L)' 'MKRFLLTGLTVLLATAIATPVAFASKQTNHSDAEADANGDGKVTLAELRRHNRDARNKN' A
#
# COMPACT_ATOMS: atom_id res chain seq x y z
N MET A 1 27.42 36.25 6.98
CA MET A 1 26.03 35.78 7.20
C MET A 1 25.53 34.77 6.15
N LYS A 2 25.87 34.89 4.86
CA LYS A 2 25.36 33.98 3.80
C LYS A 2 25.90 32.54 3.83
N ARG A 3 27.03 32.30 4.50
CA ARG A 3 27.69 30.97 4.59
C ARG A 3 26.98 30.01 5.55
N PHE A 4 26.28 30.55 6.54
CA PHE A 4 25.50 29.79 7.52
C PHE A 4 24.13 29.31 6.98
N LEU A 5 23.66 29.94 5.89
CA LEU A 5 22.41 29.54 5.22
C LEU A 5 22.58 28.21 4.46
N LEU A 6 23.73 27.98 3.80
CA LEU A 6 23.98 26.73 3.08
C LEU A 6 24.18 25.52 4.01
N THR A 7 24.79 25.74 5.18
CA THR A 7 24.99 24.67 6.17
C THR A 7 23.69 24.29 6.88
N GLY A 8 22.79 25.25 7.13
CA GLY A 8 21.47 24.95 7.70
C GLY A 8 20.58 24.16 6.74
N LEU A 9 20.63 24.48 5.44
CA LEU A 9 19.83 23.81 4.42
C LEU A 9 20.23 22.35 4.20
N THR A 10 21.52 22.03 4.33
CA THR A 10 22.03 20.65 4.17
C THR A 10 21.66 19.73 5.33
N VAL A 11 21.64 20.24 6.56
CA VAL A 11 21.19 19.48 7.75
C VAL A 11 19.69 19.16 7.67
N LEU A 12 18.88 20.09 7.17
CA LEU A 12 17.43 19.92 7.01
C LEU A 12 17.07 18.93 5.89
N LEU A 13 17.94 18.76 4.88
CA LEU A 13 17.73 17.80 3.79
C LEU A 13 18.07 16.35 4.23
N ALA A 14 19.00 16.19 5.19
CA ALA A 14 19.43 14.88 5.65
C ALA A 14 18.38 14.13 6.49
N THR A 15 17.41 14.83 7.09
CA THR A 15 16.36 14.22 7.93
C THR A 15 15.14 13.71 7.15
N ALA A 16 15.05 13.97 5.85
CA ALA A 16 13.90 13.59 5.03
C ALA A 16 13.92 12.14 4.48
N ILE A 17 14.96 11.34 4.79
CA ILE A 17 15.17 10.03 4.15
C ILE A 17 14.45 8.88 4.89
N ALA A 18 13.85 9.13 6.06
CA ALA A 18 13.10 8.13 6.80
C ALA A 18 11.58 8.29 6.63
N THR A 19 11.09 8.34 5.39
CA THR A 19 9.66 8.09 5.18
C THR A 19 9.41 6.59 5.30
N PRO A 20 8.44 6.13 6.12
CA PRO A 20 8.06 4.73 6.13
C PRO A 20 7.54 4.38 4.73
N VAL A 21 8.17 3.40 4.08
CA VAL A 21 7.57 2.75 2.92
C VAL A 21 6.28 2.09 3.39
N ALA A 22 5.13 2.56 2.90
CA ALA A 22 3.86 1.92 3.18
C ALA A 22 3.87 0.52 2.56
N PHE A 23 4.00 -0.51 3.39
CA PHE A 23 3.81 -1.89 2.95
C PHE A 23 2.32 -2.11 2.67
N ALA A 24 1.92 -1.95 1.41
CA ALA A 24 0.61 -2.38 0.93
C ALA A 24 0.62 -3.90 0.76
N SER A 25 0.47 -4.64 1.86
CA SER A 25 0.31 -6.10 1.81
C SER A 25 -0.93 -6.54 2.58
N LYS A 26 -2.11 -6.03 2.20
CA LYS A 26 -3.36 -6.75 2.48
C LYS A 26 -3.58 -7.74 1.34
N GLN A 27 -2.75 -8.79 1.31
CA GLN A 27 -2.99 -9.94 0.44
C GLN A 27 -4.15 -10.71 1.06
N THR A 28 -5.32 -10.62 0.44
CA THR A 28 -6.53 -11.32 0.88
C THR A 28 -6.31 -12.82 0.73
N ASN A 29 -6.60 -13.57 1.80
CA ASN A 29 -6.40 -15.02 1.81
C ASN A 29 -7.55 -15.69 1.04
N HIS A 30 -7.33 -16.90 0.52
CA HIS A 30 -8.37 -17.69 -0.16
C HIS A 30 -9.63 -17.96 0.68
N SER A 31 -9.59 -17.69 1.98
CA SER A 31 -10.67 -17.84 2.95
C SER A 31 -11.43 -16.53 3.24
N ASP A 32 -11.15 -15.43 2.54
CA ASP A 32 -11.97 -14.22 2.67
C ASP A 32 -13.35 -14.46 2.03
N ALA A 33 -14.38 -14.60 2.87
CA ALA A 33 -15.77 -14.71 2.44
C ALA A 33 -16.23 -13.51 1.59
N GLU A 34 -15.56 -12.37 1.72
CA GLU A 34 -15.78 -11.18 0.88
C GLU A 34 -15.40 -11.40 -0.60
N ALA A 35 -14.57 -12.40 -0.90
CA ALA A 35 -14.21 -12.77 -2.26
C ALA A 35 -15.20 -13.75 -2.89
N ASP A 36 -16.08 -14.41 -2.11
CA ASP A 36 -17.14 -15.28 -2.63
C ASP A 36 -18.27 -14.40 -3.19
N ALA A 37 -18.27 -14.21 -4.51
CA ALA A 37 -19.18 -13.27 -5.15
C ALA A 37 -20.54 -13.90 -5.45
N ASN A 38 -20.60 -15.23 -5.57
CA ASN A 38 -21.82 -15.97 -5.89
C ASN A 38 -22.49 -16.61 -4.65
N GLY A 39 -21.81 -16.63 -3.50
CA GLY A 39 -22.32 -17.13 -2.23
C GLY A 39 -22.40 -18.66 -2.16
N ASP A 40 -21.64 -19.37 -2.99
CA ASP A 40 -21.65 -20.83 -3.02
C ASP A 40 -20.73 -21.49 -1.98
N GLY A 41 -20.02 -20.66 -1.19
CA GLY A 41 -19.10 -21.06 -0.14
C GLY A 41 -17.72 -21.48 -0.64
N LYS A 42 -17.42 -21.30 -1.94
CA LYS A 42 -16.12 -21.63 -2.55
C LYS A 42 -15.58 -20.44 -3.33
N VAL A 43 -14.43 -19.93 -2.91
CA VAL A 43 -13.74 -18.87 -3.67
C VAL A 43 -13.01 -19.47 -4.86
N THR A 44 -13.46 -19.14 -6.07
CA THR A 44 -12.77 -19.49 -7.31
C THR A 44 -11.62 -18.52 -7.62
N LEU A 45 -10.69 -18.94 -8.47
CA LEU A 45 -9.60 -18.06 -8.93
C LEU A 45 -10.11 -16.81 -9.67
N ALA A 46 -11.24 -16.94 -10.38
CA ALA A 46 -11.85 -15.82 -11.11
C ALA A 46 -12.34 -14.75 -10.14
N GLU A 47 -13.02 -15.16 -9.08
CA GLU A 47 -13.53 -14.27 -8.04
C GLU A 47 -12.41 -13.60 -7.25
N LEU A 48 -11.39 -14.37 -6.86
CA LEU A 48 -10.21 -13.83 -6.18
C LEU A 48 -9.49 -12.78 -7.03
N ARG A 49 -9.37 -12.99 -8.35
CA ARG A 49 -8.77 -12.02 -9.28
C ARG A 49 -9.60 -10.74 -9.39
N ARG A 50 -10.92 -10.86 -9.39
CA ARG A 50 -11.83 -9.72 -9.44
C ARG A 50 -11.76 -8.92 -8.14
N HIS A 51 -11.87 -9.58 -7.00
CA HIS A 51 -11.76 -8.98 -5.67
C HIS A 51 -10.46 -8.18 -5.49
N ASN A 52 -9.32 -8.77 -5.87
CA ASN A 52 -8.02 -8.09 -5.77
C ASN A 52 -7.88 -6.89 -6.71
N ARG A 53 -8.50 -6.94 -7.89
CA ARG A 53 -8.52 -5.79 -8.82
C ARG A 53 -9.35 -4.65 -8.22
N ASP A 54 -10.53 -4.95 -7.70
CA ASP A 54 -11.43 -3.97 -7.12
C ASP A 54 -10.85 -3.35 -5.84
N ALA A 55 -10.17 -4.15 -5.01
CA ALA A 55 -9.46 -3.66 -3.82
C ALA A 55 -8.32 -2.70 -4.17
N ARG A 56 -7.60 -2.94 -5.27
CA ARG A 56 -6.52 -2.03 -5.74
C ARG A 56 -7.06 -0.73 -6.29
N ASN A 57 -8.22 -0.75 -6.96
CA ASN A 57 -8.83 0.44 -7.56
C ASN A 57 -9.53 1.36 -6.53
N LYS A 58 -9.70 0.89 -5.28
CA LYS A 58 -10.31 1.67 -4.19
C LYS A 58 -9.30 2.50 -3.38
N ASN A 59 -7.99 2.31 -3.57
CA ASN A 59 -6.92 3.09 -2.95
C ASN A 59 -6.46 4.21 -3.88
#